data_AF-A0A226ETX2-F1
#
_entry.id   AF-A0A226ETX2-F1
#
_cell.length_a   1.000
_cell.length_b   1.000
_cell.length_c   1.000
_cell.angle_alpha   90.00
_cell.angle_beta   90.00
_cell.angle_gamma   90.00
#
_symmetry.space_group_name_H-M   'P 1'
#
loop_
_entity.id
_entity.type
_entity.pdbx_description
1 polymer ?
#
loop_
_entity_poly.entity_id
_entity_poly.type
_entity_poly.pdbx_seq_one_letter_code
_entity_poly.pdbx_strand_id
1 'polypeptide(L)'
;MKRNHPDQNVSSSPLQSDSDEEEYEEMSTQKLKKMIDEGGLSPTTKGQLLTIFVKKVDERDAKLDKLLQAGPSSTTSKVVPTCRLRAIMEAVKERILFKGKDEDVLHDPQFKVAMESVERNPITAVYKGATLRALWDKKRSRFGYHDPTPQSNQPSGRRNYKCQLDSCWIDEVSKAWNYCSKHSPTHVCFVRDIKSGVTAFCVITPPQKIAGYTDNELNIYSKSKTAETLTVSLANYMKTNKNAVLGSFAKLVYSTEDLLAGEGNHHNLVALSMMIMLYNSACGDNNRVKLINQEITFRNNDGCQKDFFEKLRRVFEINGFRFKVTGEKKSTTVLPKSLLPTISYPNLPSSYLARDTNTGEMYSGVKWSMVKRTGDGSGGHSRAKKTGLSDFDKSHIKRIYQFAHPQAGVINDNRSYTRLTKEEKIIHDEIKEPAQRIETLGHMASILAHMLGLKVNGHEIIFLCQKFTHFDESFSKSMFDDVFGYLYGEVLEVEIPTVIPINAGNIIWKFVK
;
A
#
# COMPACT_ATOMS: atom_id res chain seq x y z
N MET A 1 50.83 13.39 -28.27
CA MET A 1 51.21 14.54 -27.42
C MET A 1 51.12 14.12 -25.96
N LYS A 2 52.27 13.97 -25.30
CA LYS A 2 52.39 13.78 -23.84
C LYS A 2 52.21 15.13 -23.14
N ARG A 3 51.55 15.15 -21.98
CA ARG A 3 51.92 16.03 -20.85
C ARG A 3 51.69 15.28 -19.54
N ASN A 4 52.61 15.54 -18.63
CA ASN A 4 53.00 14.75 -17.47
C ASN A 4 52.18 15.09 -16.21
N HIS A 5 52.21 14.15 -15.27
CA HIS A 5 51.95 14.32 -13.83
C HIS A 5 52.94 15.31 -13.17
N PRO A 6 52.67 15.71 -11.92
CA PRO A 6 53.37 15.01 -10.84
C PRO A 6 52.48 14.60 -9.65
N ASP A 7 52.97 13.57 -8.97
CA ASP A 7 52.49 12.93 -7.75
C ASP A 7 52.49 13.84 -6.52
N GLN A 8 51.59 13.57 -5.57
CA GLN A 8 51.97 13.51 -4.15
C GLN A 8 51.27 12.34 -3.45
N ASN A 9 52.12 11.58 -2.77
CA ASN A 9 51.89 10.35 -2.05
C ASN A 9 51.79 10.72 -0.56
N VAL A 10 50.65 10.49 0.10
CA VAL A 10 50.57 10.48 1.57
C VAL A 10 49.61 9.36 2.00
N SER A 11 50.20 8.38 2.66
CA SER A 11 49.54 7.35 3.46
C SER A 11 48.86 7.98 4.68
N SER A 12 47.59 7.67 4.90
CA SER A 12 46.97 7.81 6.23
C SER A 12 45.90 6.73 6.43
N SER A 13 46.08 5.95 7.49
CA SER A 13 45.18 4.93 8.04
C SER A 13 43.75 5.43 8.27
N PRO A 14 42.73 4.55 8.36
CA PRO A 14 41.36 4.98 8.67
C PRO A 14 41.27 5.45 10.13
N LEU A 15 40.83 6.69 10.33
CA LEU A 15 40.34 7.18 11.62
C LEU A 15 39.02 6.48 11.95
N GLN A 16 38.99 5.86 13.13
CA GLN A 16 37.82 5.23 13.75
C GLN A 16 36.69 6.25 13.93
N SER A 17 35.47 5.74 13.88
CA SER A 17 34.21 6.44 14.10
C SER A 17 34.01 6.80 15.58
N ASP A 18 33.69 8.07 15.86
CA ASP A 18 33.26 8.58 17.17
C ASP A 18 31.80 8.16 17.54
N SER A 19 31.30 7.05 16.99
CA SER A 19 29.93 6.57 17.26
C SER A 19 29.81 5.63 18.45
N ASP A 20 30.92 5.23 19.05
CA ASP A 20 30.95 4.26 20.17
C ASP A 20 31.20 4.93 21.54
N GLU A 21 31.45 6.25 21.58
CA GLU A 21 31.75 6.97 22.83
C GLU A 21 30.49 7.41 23.62
N GLU A 22 29.39 7.74 22.97
CA GLU A 22 28.18 8.23 23.68
C GLU A 22 27.35 7.10 24.34
N GLU A 23 27.37 5.88 23.80
CA GLU A 23 26.76 4.71 24.47
C GLU A 23 27.62 4.23 25.66
N TYR A 24 28.89 4.66 25.73
CA TYR A 24 29.80 4.41 26.85
C TYR A 24 29.55 5.35 28.05
N GLU A 25 29.04 6.57 27.84
CA GLU A 25 28.86 7.57 28.91
C GLU A 25 27.61 7.32 29.80
N GLU A 26 26.48 6.88 29.24
CA GLU A 26 25.28 6.53 30.02
C GLU A 26 25.40 5.16 30.71
N MET A 27 26.08 4.19 30.09
CA MET A 27 26.44 2.94 30.77
C MET A 27 27.45 3.16 31.90
N SER A 28 28.36 4.13 31.76
CA SER A 28 29.36 4.47 32.78
C SER A 28 28.74 4.96 34.09
N THR A 29 27.74 5.84 34.03
CA THR A 29 27.14 6.44 35.24
C THR A 29 26.30 5.46 36.06
N GLN A 30 25.59 4.52 35.43
CA GLN A 30 24.87 3.46 36.15
C GLN A 30 25.82 2.40 36.73
N LYS A 31 26.90 2.06 36.01
CA LYS A 31 27.94 1.11 36.46
C LYS A 31 28.75 1.68 37.63
N LEU A 32 29.06 2.98 37.61
CA LEU A 32 29.70 3.68 38.72
C LEU A 32 28.84 3.74 39.96
N LYS A 33 27.53 4.03 39.82
CA LYS A 33 26.59 4.04 40.94
C LYS A 33 26.51 2.64 41.59
N LYS A 34 26.42 1.60 40.76
CA LYS A 34 26.45 0.20 41.21
C LYS A 34 27.76 -0.17 41.92
N MET A 35 28.92 0.23 41.41
CA MET A 35 30.23 -0.04 42.05
C MET A 35 30.44 0.72 43.37
N ILE A 36 29.81 1.89 43.53
CA ILE A 36 29.84 2.69 44.78
C ILE A 36 28.91 2.09 45.84
N ASP A 37 27.75 1.57 45.42
CA ASP A 37 26.74 0.95 46.30
C ASP A 37 27.12 -0.49 46.72
N GLU A 38 27.87 -1.22 45.88
CA GLU A 38 28.33 -2.60 46.15
C GLU A 38 29.67 -2.68 46.92
N GLY A 39 30.21 -1.55 47.40
CA GLY A 39 31.29 -1.53 48.40
C GLY A 39 32.70 -1.87 47.91
N GLY A 40 32.97 -1.87 46.60
CA GLY A 40 34.23 -2.34 46.02
C GLY A 40 35.35 -1.29 45.81
N LEU A 41 35.16 -0.03 46.20
CA LEU A 41 36.09 1.06 45.90
C LEU A 41 36.78 1.62 47.14
N SER A 42 38.09 1.88 47.04
CA SER A 42 38.87 2.51 48.11
C SER A 42 38.31 3.90 48.46
N PRO A 43 38.43 4.37 49.72
CA PRO A 43 37.95 5.69 50.15
C PRO A 43 38.48 6.84 49.28
N THR A 44 39.74 6.73 48.83
CA THR A 44 40.40 7.71 47.96
C THR A 44 39.75 7.77 46.58
N THR A 45 39.43 6.62 45.98
CA THR A 45 38.77 6.53 44.68
C THR A 45 37.32 7.03 44.76
N LYS A 46 36.62 6.73 45.86
CA LYS A 46 35.26 7.25 46.11
C LYS A 46 35.26 8.77 46.24
N GLY A 47 36.25 9.35 46.90
CA GLY A 47 36.44 10.81 46.99
C GLY A 47 36.65 11.47 45.63
N GLN A 48 37.54 10.92 44.80
CA GLN A 48 37.83 11.45 43.46
C GLN A 48 36.60 11.39 42.52
N LEU A 49 35.85 10.29 42.56
CA LEU A 49 34.64 10.13 41.76
C LEU A 49 33.51 11.06 42.20
N LEU A 50 33.37 11.29 43.51
CA LEU A 50 32.39 12.25 44.03
C LEU A 50 32.74 13.69 43.60
N THR A 51 34.02 14.06 43.60
CA THR A 51 34.47 15.38 43.12
C THR A 51 34.19 15.57 41.63
N ILE A 52 34.42 14.54 40.80
CA ILE A 52 34.11 14.60 39.35
C ILE A 52 32.59 14.72 39.14
N PHE A 53 31.80 13.99 39.92
CA PHE A 53 30.34 14.04 39.82
C PHE A 53 29.78 15.41 40.22
N VAL A 54 30.23 15.98 41.34
CA VAL A 54 29.83 17.33 41.78
C VAL A 54 30.21 18.38 40.74
N LYS A 55 31.43 18.30 40.18
CA LYS A 55 31.86 19.22 39.13
C LYS A 55 31.00 19.13 37.86
N LYS A 56 30.61 17.93 37.43
CA LYS A 56 29.72 17.73 36.27
C LYS A 56 28.29 18.23 36.54
N VAL A 57 27.81 18.13 37.78
CA VAL A 57 26.51 18.69 38.20
C VAL A 57 26.56 20.22 38.20
N ASP A 58 27.63 20.81 38.76
CA ASP A 58 27.82 22.26 38.78
C ASP A 58 27.95 22.84 37.35
N GLU A 59 28.65 22.14 36.43
CA GLU A 59 28.76 22.51 35.02
C GLU A 59 27.41 22.43 34.28
N ARG A 60 26.58 21.44 34.61
CA ARG A 60 25.21 21.30 34.07
C ARG A 60 24.31 22.42 34.57
N ASP A 61 24.35 22.71 35.86
CA ASP A 61 23.51 23.72 36.49
C ASP A 61 23.94 25.14 36.04
N ALA A 62 25.24 25.38 35.82
CA ALA A 62 25.74 26.61 35.20
C ALA A 62 25.34 26.77 33.71
N LYS A 63 25.25 25.67 32.95
CA LYS A 63 24.68 25.68 31.59
C LYS A 63 23.16 25.98 31.62
N LEU A 64 22.45 25.42 32.61
CA LEU A 64 21.02 25.66 32.81
C LEU A 64 20.73 27.14 33.15
N ASP A 65 21.54 27.74 34.03
CA ASP A 65 21.43 29.15 34.37
C ASP A 65 21.72 30.07 33.17
N LYS A 66 22.72 29.74 32.34
CA LYS A 66 22.97 30.46 31.08
C LYS A 66 21.80 30.36 30.08
N LEU A 67 21.10 29.23 30.05
CA LEU A 67 19.92 29.00 29.19
C LEU A 67 18.63 29.65 29.71
N LEU A 68 18.57 29.95 31.02
CA LEU A 68 17.48 30.70 31.66
C LEU A 68 17.67 32.22 31.55
N GLN A 69 18.91 32.69 31.40
CA GLN A 69 19.25 34.10 31.19
C GLN A 69 19.11 34.57 29.73
N ALA A 70 19.02 33.64 28.76
CA ALA A 70 18.66 33.97 27.40
C ALA A 70 17.15 34.30 27.32
N GLY A 71 16.83 35.59 27.33
CA GLY A 71 15.47 36.10 27.10
C GLY A 71 14.88 35.67 25.74
N PRO A 72 13.60 35.98 25.47
CA PRO A 72 12.91 35.51 24.28
C PRO A 72 13.59 36.07 23.01
N SER A 73 14.35 35.22 22.31
CA SER A 73 14.98 35.58 21.05
C SER A 73 13.98 35.38 19.91
N SER A 74 13.46 36.49 19.37
CA SER A 74 12.79 36.48 18.07
C SER A 74 13.82 36.65 16.96
N THR A 75 14.31 35.54 16.41
CA THR A 75 15.09 35.55 15.17
C THR A 75 14.30 34.81 14.12
N THR A 76 13.75 35.55 13.17
CA THR A 76 12.88 35.10 12.09
C THR A 76 13.57 34.08 11.17
N SER A 77 13.28 32.79 11.36
CA SER A 77 13.47 31.77 10.32
C SER A 77 12.74 32.17 9.03
N LYS A 78 13.44 32.14 7.89
CA LYS A 78 12.95 32.53 6.56
C LYS A 78 11.93 31.55 5.94
N VAL A 79 11.57 30.46 6.63
CA VAL A 79 10.61 29.48 6.13
C VAL A 79 9.22 29.84 6.61
N VAL A 80 8.35 30.29 5.69
CA VAL A 80 6.94 30.53 6.02
C VAL A 80 6.30 29.19 6.41
N PRO A 81 5.81 29.03 7.65
CA PRO A 81 5.25 27.77 8.09
C PRO A 81 4.00 27.42 7.27
N THR A 82 3.87 26.16 6.86
CA THR A 82 2.70 25.67 6.11
C THR A 82 1.49 25.38 7.00
N CYS A 83 1.70 25.18 8.31
CA CYS A 83 0.66 24.99 9.32
C CYS A 83 1.11 25.44 10.72
N ARG A 84 0.20 25.48 11.70
CA ARG A 84 0.48 25.86 13.11
C ARG A 84 1.49 24.94 13.78
N LEU A 85 1.39 23.63 13.55
CA LEU A 85 2.31 22.65 14.12
C LEU A 85 3.74 22.86 13.60
N ARG A 86 3.88 23.18 12.30
CA ARG A 86 5.14 23.57 11.68
C ARG A 86 5.69 24.86 12.30
N ALA A 87 4.85 25.86 12.49
CA ALA A 87 5.27 27.14 13.10
C ALA A 87 5.84 26.94 14.51
N ILE A 88 5.17 26.10 15.30
CA ILE A 88 5.62 25.75 16.64
C ILE A 88 6.88 24.89 16.62
N MET A 89 7.01 23.93 15.69
CA MET A 89 8.24 23.15 15.52
C MET A 89 9.45 24.06 15.19
N GLU A 90 9.29 25.03 14.29
CA GLU A 90 10.37 25.98 13.97
C GLU A 90 10.76 26.83 15.19
N ALA A 91 9.79 27.31 15.97
CA ALA A 91 10.08 28.01 17.23
C ALA A 91 10.82 27.14 18.25
N VAL A 92 10.53 25.82 18.29
CA VAL A 92 11.29 24.89 19.12
C VAL A 92 12.71 24.72 18.61
N LYS A 93 12.91 24.52 17.30
CA LYS A 93 14.26 24.42 16.72
C LYS A 93 15.09 25.66 17.00
N GLU A 94 14.50 26.84 16.89
CA GLU A 94 15.15 28.12 17.25
C GLU A 94 15.55 28.11 18.73
N ARG A 95 14.67 27.65 19.63
CA ARG A 95 14.93 27.58 21.08
C ARG A 95 16.12 26.68 21.44
N ILE A 96 16.31 25.59 20.70
CA ILE A 96 17.38 24.60 20.92
C ILE A 96 18.53 24.74 19.91
N LEU A 97 18.54 25.78 19.09
CA LEU A 97 19.56 26.04 18.06
C LEU A 97 19.81 24.85 17.11
N PHE A 98 18.76 24.08 16.80
CA PHE A 98 18.85 22.84 16.01
C PHE A 98 19.06 23.12 14.52
N LYS A 99 19.99 22.37 13.89
CA LYS A 99 20.39 22.53 12.47
C LYS A 99 20.23 21.27 11.60
N GLY A 100 19.64 20.19 12.14
CA GLY A 100 19.42 18.94 11.42
C GLY A 100 18.12 18.87 10.63
N LYS A 101 17.73 17.67 10.20
CA LYS A 101 16.44 17.42 9.54
C LYS A 101 15.32 17.41 10.58
N ASP A 102 14.09 17.74 10.15
CA ASP A 102 12.91 17.77 11.05
C ASP A 102 12.67 16.45 11.80
N GLU A 103 13.05 15.36 11.17
CA GLU A 103 12.88 13.99 11.64
C GLU A 103 13.76 13.73 12.87
N ASP A 104 14.92 14.40 12.93
CA ASP A 104 15.94 14.24 13.97
C ASP A 104 15.67 15.16 15.18
N VAL A 105 14.78 16.15 15.05
CA VAL A 105 14.47 17.15 16.10
C VAL A 105 14.05 16.49 17.41
N LEU A 106 13.24 15.43 17.33
CA LEU A 106 12.74 14.73 18.52
C LEU A 106 13.82 13.90 19.23
N HIS A 107 14.89 13.58 18.52
CA HIS A 107 16.03 12.81 19.03
C HIS A 107 17.13 13.70 19.62
N ASP A 108 17.06 15.02 19.38
CA ASP A 108 18.00 15.97 19.97
C ASP A 108 17.85 16.02 21.50
N PRO A 109 18.93 15.83 22.29
CA PRO A 109 18.86 15.87 23.75
C PRO A 109 18.29 17.19 24.31
N GLN A 110 18.53 18.31 23.62
CA GLN A 110 18.03 19.63 24.02
C GLN A 110 16.53 19.77 23.79
N PHE A 111 15.94 19.01 22.86
CA PHE A 111 14.50 19.02 22.63
C PHE A 111 13.75 18.62 23.90
N LYS A 112 14.12 17.50 24.52
CA LYS A 112 13.47 17.02 25.75
C LYS A 112 13.61 18.03 26.89
N VAL A 113 14.80 18.61 27.07
CA VAL A 113 15.06 19.66 28.07
C VAL A 113 14.16 20.88 27.84
N ALA A 114 14.08 21.37 26.60
CA ALA A 114 13.24 22.49 26.24
C ALA A 114 11.75 22.18 26.50
N MET A 115 11.29 20.99 26.14
CA MET A 115 9.90 20.57 26.34
C MET A 115 9.53 20.39 27.82
N GLU A 116 10.41 19.82 28.64
CA GLU A 116 10.18 19.69 30.07
C GLU A 116 10.14 21.04 30.80
N SER A 117 10.78 22.07 30.23
CA SER A 117 10.79 23.44 30.74
C SER A 117 9.63 24.32 30.28
N VAL A 118 8.79 23.87 29.33
CA VAL A 118 7.79 24.72 28.63
C VAL A 118 6.71 25.35 29.55
N GLU A 119 6.51 24.79 30.74
CA GLU A 119 5.64 25.36 31.77
C GLU A 119 6.23 26.63 32.39
N ARG A 120 7.56 26.63 32.63
CA ARG A 120 8.32 27.73 33.25
C ARG A 120 8.89 28.70 32.22
N ASN A 121 9.27 28.21 31.05
CA ASN A 121 9.82 28.99 29.95
C ASN A 121 9.01 28.70 28.67
N PRO A 122 7.89 29.40 28.45
CA PRO A 122 7.00 29.13 27.33
C PRO A 122 7.67 29.35 25.97
N ILE A 123 7.51 28.40 25.06
CA ILE A 123 7.88 28.55 23.65
C ILE A 123 6.61 28.93 22.89
N THR A 124 6.64 30.02 22.14
CA THR A 124 5.50 30.52 21.39
C THR A 124 5.84 30.78 19.92
N ALA A 125 4.84 30.74 19.06
CA ALA A 125 4.96 31.06 17.64
C ALA A 125 3.72 31.82 17.18
N VAL A 126 3.88 32.77 16.25
CA VAL A 126 2.74 33.47 15.63
C VAL A 126 2.43 32.83 14.29
N TYR A 127 1.18 32.42 14.10
CA TYR A 127 0.70 31.90 12.82
C TYR A 127 -0.66 32.51 12.48
N LYS A 128 -0.74 33.19 11.33
CA LYS A 128 -1.96 33.86 10.83
C LYS A 128 -2.69 34.69 11.90
N GLY A 129 -1.93 35.44 12.70
CA GLY A 129 -2.46 36.32 13.74
C GLY A 129 -2.78 35.63 15.09
N ALA A 130 -2.65 34.31 15.20
CA ALA A 130 -2.81 33.60 16.47
C ALA A 130 -1.45 33.32 17.12
N THR A 131 -1.33 33.61 18.42
CA THR A 131 -0.16 33.26 19.24
C THR A 131 -0.32 31.85 19.78
N LEU A 132 0.42 30.92 19.21
CA LEU A 132 0.43 29.52 19.60
C LEU A 132 1.42 29.32 20.76
N ARG A 133 1.13 28.41 21.68
CA ARG A 133 2.04 28.03 22.77
C ARG A 133 2.39 26.55 22.68
N ALA A 134 3.67 26.19 22.70
CA ALA A 134 4.10 24.80 22.71
C ALA A 134 3.58 24.06 23.97
N LEU A 135 3.27 22.78 23.82
CA LEU A 135 2.81 21.89 24.87
C LEU A 135 3.67 20.64 24.92
N TRP A 136 3.89 20.14 26.14
CA TRP A 136 4.52 18.86 26.40
C TRP A 136 3.65 18.02 27.32
N ASP A 137 3.17 16.88 26.83
CA ASP A 137 2.51 15.86 27.65
C ASP A 137 3.57 14.90 28.17
N LYS A 138 4.05 15.13 29.39
CA LYS A 138 5.07 14.30 30.06
C LYS A 138 4.65 12.83 30.19
N LYS A 139 3.35 12.55 30.42
CA LYS A 139 2.86 11.18 30.64
C LYS A 139 2.92 10.36 29.36
N ARG A 140 2.71 11.00 28.22
CA ARG A 140 2.65 10.35 26.90
C ARG A 140 3.87 10.65 26.03
N SER A 141 4.83 11.42 26.54
CA SER A 141 5.97 11.99 25.80
C SER A 141 5.56 12.63 24.49
N ARG A 142 4.52 13.49 24.51
CA ARG A 142 3.97 14.11 23.29
C ARG A 142 4.21 15.59 23.24
N PHE A 143 4.67 16.01 22.06
CA PHE A 143 4.74 17.39 21.66
C PHE A 143 3.40 17.88 21.12
N GLY A 144 3.08 19.15 21.33
CA GLY A 144 1.89 19.79 20.81
C GLY A 144 1.92 21.29 20.91
N TYR A 145 0.76 21.91 20.73
CA TYR A 145 0.55 23.34 20.93
C TYR A 145 -0.87 23.66 21.40
N HIS A 146 -1.00 24.81 22.05
CA HIS A 146 -2.25 25.45 22.38
C HIS A 146 -2.50 26.60 21.40
N ASP A 147 -3.65 26.56 20.73
CA ASP A 147 -4.21 27.65 19.95
C ASP A 147 -5.26 28.38 20.80
N PRO A 148 -5.06 29.65 21.18
CA PRO A 148 -6.00 30.39 22.02
C PRO A 148 -7.27 30.82 21.26
N THR A 149 -7.36 30.62 19.93
CA THR A 149 -8.51 31.02 19.12
C THR A 149 -9.80 30.34 19.63
N PRO A 150 -10.79 31.11 20.14
CA PRO A 150 -12.02 30.55 20.70
C PRO A 150 -12.84 29.78 19.65
N GLN A 151 -13.44 28.66 20.05
CA GLN A 151 -14.41 27.90 19.26
C GLN A 151 -15.70 27.71 20.06
N SER A 152 -16.83 27.51 19.38
CA SER A 152 -18.15 27.37 20.02
C SER A 152 -18.21 26.28 21.10
N ASN A 153 -17.43 25.21 20.95
CA ASN A 153 -17.31 24.12 21.92
C ASN A 153 -16.05 24.20 22.79
N GLN A 154 -15.20 25.23 22.61
CA GLN A 154 -13.95 25.46 23.35
C GLN A 154 -13.64 26.97 23.46
N PRO A 155 -14.30 27.66 24.40
CA PRO A 155 -14.14 29.11 24.55
C PRO A 155 -12.73 29.53 24.98
N SER A 156 -11.97 28.64 25.63
CA SER A 156 -10.57 28.86 26.02
C SER A 156 -9.55 28.48 24.94
N GLY A 157 -10.01 28.16 23.73
CA GLY A 157 -9.14 27.70 22.65
C GLY A 157 -8.82 26.20 22.72
N ARG A 158 -7.96 25.75 21.82
CA ARG A 158 -7.75 24.34 21.48
C ARG A 158 -6.35 23.87 21.84
N ARG A 159 -6.22 22.67 22.42
CA ARG A 159 -4.94 21.95 22.53
C ARG A 159 -4.84 20.91 21.42
N ASN A 160 -3.71 20.86 20.73
CA ASN A 160 -3.43 19.92 19.64
C ASN A 160 -2.06 19.29 19.87
N TYR A 161 -1.88 18.03 19.47
CA TYR A 161 -0.62 17.31 19.60
C TYR A 161 -0.11 16.85 18.24
N LYS A 162 1.21 16.67 18.14
CA LYS A 162 1.89 16.10 16.98
C LYS A 162 1.43 14.66 16.75
N CYS A 163 1.44 14.25 15.49
CA CYS A 163 1.30 12.86 15.10
C CYS A 163 2.49 12.03 15.61
N GLN A 164 2.24 10.78 16.01
CA GLN A 164 3.25 9.85 16.52
C GLN A 164 4.29 9.42 15.49
N LEU A 165 3.96 9.48 14.19
CA LEU A 165 4.96 9.34 13.14
C LEU A 165 6.02 10.44 13.30
N ASP A 166 7.28 10.03 13.46
CA ASP A 166 8.40 10.92 13.84
C ASP A 166 8.54 12.11 12.89
N SER A 167 8.34 11.90 11.59
CA SER A 167 8.43 12.93 10.54
C SER A 167 7.14 13.76 10.33
N CYS A 168 6.03 13.43 10.98
CA CYS A 168 4.75 14.05 10.65
C CYS A 168 4.54 15.40 11.38
N TRP A 169 4.78 16.47 10.63
CA TRP A 169 4.55 17.86 11.03
C TRP A 169 3.43 18.55 10.23
N ILE A 170 2.62 17.77 9.51
CA ILE A 170 1.80 18.23 8.39
C ILE A 170 0.43 18.77 8.82
N ASP A 171 -0.32 18.07 9.70
CA ASP A 171 -1.71 18.42 10.00
C ASP A 171 -2.04 18.49 11.50
N GLU A 172 -3.01 19.35 11.81
CA GLU A 172 -3.41 19.81 13.13
C GLU A 172 -4.71 19.16 13.65
N VAL A 173 -4.78 17.84 13.83
CA VAL A 173 -5.98 17.26 14.45
C VAL A 173 -5.66 15.97 15.20
N SER A 174 -5.63 16.02 16.53
CA SER A 174 -6.53 15.24 17.40
C SER A 174 -6.26 15.54 18.87
N LYS A 175 -7.33 15.82 19.63
CA LYS A 175 -7.30 16.02 21.09
C LYS A 175 -7.24 14.70 21.88
N ALA A 176 -7.52 13.59 21.22
CA ALA A 176 -7.74 12.31 21.89
C ALA A 176 -6.67 11.27 21.56
N TRP A 177 -6.07 11.28 20.36
CA TRP A 177 -5.27 10.15 19.87
C TRP A 177 -4.11 10.55 18.96
N ASN A 178 -3.22 9.57 18.76
CA ASN A 178 -1.83 9.67 18.30
C ASN A 178 -1.55 10.08 16.85
N TYR A 179 -2.55 10.09 15.96
CA TYR A 179 -2.30 10.23 14.51
C TYR A 179 -3.10 11.38 13.90
N CYS A 180 -2.52 12.07 12.91
CA CYS A 180 -3.24 13.09 12.14
C CYS A 180 -4.22 12.43 11.14
N SER A 181 -5.13 13.21 10.53
CA SER A 181 -6.10 12.69 9.56
C SER A 181 -5.44 11.91 8.43
N LYS A 182 -4.36 12.44 7.85
CA LYS A 182 -3.58 11.81 6.75
C LYS A 182 -2.89 10.50 7.14
N HIS A 183 -2.58 10.34 8.42
CA HIS A 183 -1.87 9.18 8.95
C HIS A 183 -2.73 8.32 9.89
N SER A 184 -4.04 8.52 9.85
CA SER A 184 -4.95 7.67 10.61
C SER A 184 -5.01 6.27 9.98
N PRO A 185 -5.28 5.23 10.78
CA PRO A 185 -5.31 3.86 10.27
C PRO A 185 -6.25 3.71 9.08
N THR A 186 -5.81 2.93 8.11
CA THR A 186 -6.63 2.52 6.98
C THR A 186 -7.42 1.28 7.37
N HIS A 187 -8.75 1.42 7.29
CA HIS A 187 -9.67 0.32 7.54
C HIS A 187 -10.07 -0.32 6.21
N VAL A 188 -9.87 -1.62 6.12
CA VAL A 188 -10.35 -2.45 5.02
C VAL A 188 -11.50 -3.30 5.54
N CYS A 189 -12.69 -3.07 5.00
CA CYS A 189 -13.91 -3.76 5.41
C CYS A 189 -14.34 -4.73 4.31
N PHE A 190 -14.43 -6.02 4.65
CA PHE A 190 -15.06 -7.03 3.83
C PHE A 190 -16.53 -7.09 4.23
N VAL A 191 -17.40 -6.75 3.28
CA VAL A 191 -18.83 -6.63 3.49
C VAL A 191 -19.59 -7.50 2.50
N ARG A 192 -20.84 -7.77 2.83
CA ARG A 192 -21.81 -8.41 1.96
C ARG A 192 -23.14 -7.68 1.99
N ASP A 193 -23.94 -7.81 0.94
CA ASP A 193 -25.36 -7.44 1.03
C ASP A 193 -26.13 -8.53 1.77
N ILE A 194 -26.61 -8.23 2.98
CA ILE A 194 -27.35 -9.17 3.83
C ILE A 194 -28.82 -9.29 3.44
N LYS A 195 -29.31 -8.44 2.54
CA LYS A 195 -30.70 -8.45 2.04
C LYS A 195 -30.83 -9.05 0.64
N SER A 196 -29.71 -9.29 -0.05
CA SER A 196 -29.72 -9.85 -1.39
C SER A 196 -30.08 -11.34 -1.37
N GLY A 197 -30.88 -11.78 -2.34
CA GLY A 197 -31.12 -13.20 -2.59
C GLY A 197 -29.91 -13.93 -3.20
N VAL A 198 -28.92 -13.17 -3.68
CA VAL A 198 -27.65 -13.69 -4.20
C VAL A 198 -26.52 -13.17 -3.30
N THR A 199 -25.63 -14.05 -2.87
CA THR A 199 -24.48 -13.63 -2.05
C THR A 199 -23.61 -12.65 -2.84
N ALA A 200 -23.56 -11.39 -2.42
CA ALA A 200 -22.76 -10.35 -3.06
C ALA A 200 -21.74 -9.77 -2.07
N PHE A 201 -20.46 -9.89 -2.38
CA PHE A 201 -19.36 -9.38 -1.58
C PHE A 201 -18.82 -8.05 -2.11
N CYS A 202 -18.28 -7.25 -1.20
CA CYS A 202 -17.49 -6.07 -1.52
C CYS A 202 -16.37 -5.90 -0.50
N VAL A 203 -15.22 -5.42 -0.95
CA VAL A 203 -14.15 -4.91 -0.11
C VAL A 203 -14.12 -3.40 -0.26
N ILE A 204 -14.26 -2.72 0.87
CA ILE A 204 -14.37 -1.27 0.94
C ILE A 204 -13.19 -0.76 1.74
N THR A 205 -12.49 0.22 1.19
CA THR A 205 -11.51 1.02 1.93
C THR A 205 -12.08 2.43 2.06
N PRO A 206 -13.00 2.67 3.02
CA PRO A 206 -13.62 3.98 3.18
C PRO A 206 -12.57 5.02 3.60
N PRO A 207 -12.91 6.32 3.54
CA PRO A 207 -12.04 7.37 4.02
C PRO A 207 -11.51 7.08 5.42
N GLN A 208 -10.26 7.47 5.63
CA GLN A 208 -9.55 7.35 6.88
C GLN A 208 -10.39 7.88 8.06
N LYS A 209 -10.70 6.98 9.00
CA LYS A 209 -11.49 7.28 10.21
C LYS A 209 -10.96 6.48 11.38
N ILE A 210 -10.55 7.16 12.44
CA ILE A 210 -9.81 6.59 13.57
C ILE A 210 -10.54 5.43 14.27
N ALA A 211 -11.85 5.56 14.51
CA ALA A 211 -12.65 4.51 15.17
C ALA A 211 -13.07 3.38 14.22
N GLY A 212 -12.62 3.42 12.96
CA GLY A 212 -13.16 2.61 11.89
C GLY A 212 -14.62 2.92 11.60
N TYR A 213 -15.28 1.97 10.95
CA TYR A 213 -16.67 2.07 10.53
C TYR A 213 -17.51 0.95 11.13
N THR A 214 -18.64 1.33 11.73
CA THR A 214 -19.74 0.41 12.02
C THR A 214 -20.50 0.07 10.74
N ASP A 215 -21.31 -0.99 10.75
CA ASP A 215 -22.10 -1.39 9.58
C ASP A 215 -23.11 -0.32 9.19
N ASN A 216 -23.74 0.35 10.16
CA ASN A 216 -24.62 1.49 9.90
C ASN A 216 -23.88 2.62 9.18
N GLU A 217 -22.66 2.95 9.62
CA GLU A 217 -21.84 3.99 8.99
C GLU A 217 -21.37 3.59 7.59
N LEU A 218 -21.06 2.30 7.35
CA LEU A 218 -20.75 1.79 6.01
C LEU A 218 -21.94 1.95 5.07
N ASN A 219 -23.16 1.66 5.55
CA ASN A 219 -24.39 1.84 4.77
C ASN A 219 -24.68 3.32 4.43
N ILE A 220 -24.39 4.24 5.35
CA ILE A 220 -24.47 5.68 5.10
C ILE A 220 -23.39 6.09 4.08
N TYR A 221 -22.15 5.66 4.28
CA TYR A 221 -21.03 5.95 3.40
C TYR A 221 -21.30 5.46 1.97
N SER A 222 -21.76 4.22 1.79
CA SER A 222 -21.97 3.59 0.48
C SER A 222 -23.03 4.29 -0.38
N LYS A 223 -23.88 5.12 0.23
CA LYS A 223 -24.91 5.94 -0.43
C LYS A 223 -24.51 7.41 -0.55
N SER A 224 -23.31 7.78 -0.10
CA SER A 224 -22.83 9.16 -0.11
C SER A 224 -22.17 9.53 -1.45
N LYS A 225 -22.09 10.84 -1.73
CA LYS A 225 -21.31 11.38 -2.88
C LYS A 225 -19.83 10.97 -2.86
N THR A 226 -19.28 10.71 -1.67
CA THR A 226 -17.89 10.27 -1.53
C THR A 226 -17.71 8.85 -2.07
N ALA A 227 -18.68 7.95 -1.82
CA ALA A 227 -18.64 6.60 -2.38
C ALA A 227 -18.80 6.61 -3.90
N GLU A 228 -19.57 7.55 -4.47
CA GLU A 228 -19.70 7.71 -5.93
C GLU A 228 -18.36 8.05 -6.61
N THR A 229 -17.40 8.60 -5.87
CA THR A 229 -16.07 8.94 -6.39
C THR A 229 -15.01 7.91 -6.01
N LEU A 230 -14.98 7.46 -4.76
CA LEU A 230 -13.92 6.58 -4.25
C LEU A 230 -14.22 5.08 -4.44
N THR A 231 -15.50 4.70 -4.53
CA THR A 231 -15.95 3.31 -4.63
C THR A 231 -17.12 3.20 -5.60
N VAL A 232 -16.89 3.62 -6.85
CA VAL A 232 -17.91 3.75 -7.91
C VAL A 232 -18.77 2.48 -8.05
N SER A 233 -18.15 1.30 -8.10
CA SER A 233 -18.88 0.03 -8.27
C SER A 233 -19.85 -0.25 -7.12
N LEU A 234 -19.47 0.07 -5.88
CA LEU A 234 -20.35 -0.04 -4.72
C LEU A 234 -21.49 0.97 -4.80
N ALA A 235 -21.20 2.23 -5.13
CA ALA A 235 -22.23 3.25 -5.24
C ALA A 235 -23.26 2.89 -6.33
N ASN A 236 -22.81 2.39 -7.47
CA ASN A 236 -23.68 1.89 -8.54
C ASN A 236 -24.51 0.70 -8.08
N TYR A 237 -23.91 -0.26 -7.38
CA TYR A 237 -24.63 -1.39 -6.80
C TYR A 237 -25.75 -0.94 -5.86
N MET A 238 -25.48 -0.01 -4.93
CA MET A 238 -26.48 0.49 -3.99
C MET A 238 -27.60 1.28 -4.67
N LYS A 239 -27.32 1.97 -5.79
CA LYS A 239 -28.35 2.67 -6.60
C LYS A 239 -29.30 1.70 -7.28
N THR A 240 -28.76 0.63 -7.86
CA THR A 240 -29.56 -0.41 -8.54
C THR A 240 -30.32 -1.27 -7.53
N ASN A 241 -29.72 -1.57 -6.38
CA ASN A 241 -30.30 -2.41 -5.34
C ASN A 241 -30.74 -1.55 -4.14
N LYS A 242 -31.89 -0.87 -4.26
CA LYS A 242 -32.36 0.11 -3.26
C LYS A 242 -32.52 -0.45 -1.84
N ASN A 243 -32.81 -1.75 -1.73
CA ASN A 243 -32.99 -2.45 -0.45
C ASN A 243 -31.70 -3.09 0.09
N ALA A 244 -30.56 -2.91 -0.59
CA ALA A 244 -29.28 -3.46 -0.17
C ALA A 244 -28.88 -2.92 1.21
N VAL A 245 -28.37 -3.82 2.04
CA VAL A 245 -27.85 -3.50 3.37
C VAL A 245 -26.50 -4.19 3.52
N LEU A 246 -25.45 -3.41 3.75
CA LEU A 246 -24.11 -3.91 3.96
C LEU A 246 -23.96 -4.44 5.39
N GLY A 247 -23.53 -5.70 5.52
CA GLY A 247 -23.07 -6.29 6.77
C GLY A 247 -21.59 -6.64 6.63
N SER A 248 -20.77 -6.22 7.59
CA SER A 248 -19.35 -6.59 7.60
C SER A 248 -19.14 -7.99 8.19
N PHE A 249 -18.22 -8.75 7.60
CA PHE A 249 -17.86 -10.08 8.10
C PHE A 249 -16.36 -10.22 8.38
N ALA A 250 -15.52 -9.34 7.85
CA ALA A 250 -14.14 -9.17 8.27
C ALA A 250 -13.72 -7.70 8.21
N LYS A 251 -12.86 -7.28 9.15
CA LYS A 251 -12.28 -5.93 9.20
C LYS A 251 -10.79 -6.05 9.46
N LEU A 252 -9.98 -5.53 8.55
CA LEU A 252 -8.53 -5.44 8.72
C LEU A 252 -8.15 -3.98 8.89
N VAL A 253 -7.24 -3.71 9.83
CA VAL A 253 -6.79 -2.36 10.15
C VAL A 253 -5.29 -2.29 9.93
N TYR A 254 -4.87 -1.38 9.07
CA TYR A 254 -3.46 -1.11 8.74
C TYR A 254 -3.10 0.27 9.30
N SER A 255 -2.07 0.35 10.13
CA SER A 255 -1.51 1.64 10.50
C SER A 255 -0.80 2.29 9.30
N THR A 256 -0.40 3.55 9.44
CA THR A 256 0.39 4.18 8.37
C THR A 256 1.75 3.52 8.23
N GLU A 257 2.37 3.13 9.35
CA GLU A 257 3.62 2.38 9.39
C GLU A 257 3.50 1.03 8.68
N ASP A 258 2.39 0.30 8.89
CA ASP A 258 2.10 -0.93 8.15
C ASP A 258 2.13 -0.66 6.63
N LEU A 259 1.38 0.34 6.17
CA LEU A 259 1.30 0.66 4.74
C LEU A 259 2.65 1.10 4.16
N LEU A 260 3.45 1.85 4.93
CA LEU A 260 4.80 2.28 4.55
C LEU A 260 5.79 1.12 4.52
N ALA A 261 5.64 0.13 5.41
CA ALA A 261 6.40 -1.12 5.39
C ALA A 261 5.99 -2.06 4.25
N GLY A 262 5.05 -1.64 3.40
CA GLY A 262 4.54 -2.44 2.30
C GLY A 262 3.55 -3.51 2.75
N GLU A 263 3.01 -3.42 3.97
CA GLU A 263 1.86 -4.20 4.40
C GLU A 263 0.58 -3.63 3.73
N GLY A 264 -0.34 -4.48 3.33
CA GLY A 264 -1.50 -4.04 2.55
C GLY A 264 -2.52 -5.15 2.35
N ASN A 265 -3.50 -4.90 1.49
CA ASN A 265 -4.65 -5.80 1.31
C ASN A 265 -4.80 -6.33 -0.13
N HIS A 266 -3.84 -6.07 -1.01
CA HIS A 266 -3.98 -6.51 -2.41
C HIS A 266 -4.06 -8.04 -2.52
N HIS A 267 -3.32 -8.77 -1.66
CA HIS A 267 -3.37 -10.24 -1.64
C HIS A 267 -4.77 -10.76 -1.28
N ASN A 268 -5.46 -10.17 -0.29
CA ASN A 268 -6.82 -10.57 0.06
C ASN A 268 -7.85 -10.22 -1.02
N LEU A 269 -7.68 -9.08 -1.73
CA LEU A 269 -8.54 -8.71 -2.85
C LEU A 269 -8.43 -9.72 -3.99
N VAL A 270 -7.20 -10.07 -4.36
CA VAL A 270 -6.91 -11.08 -5.38
C VAL A 270 -7.45 -12.45 -4.94
N ALA A 271 -7.18 -12.84 -3.69
CA ALA A 271 -7.68 -14.09 -3.13
C ALA A 271 -9.21 -14.16 -3.21
N LEU A 272 -9.92 -13.11 -2.75
CA LEU A 272 -11.38 -13.06 -2.80
C LEU A 272 -11.90 -13.22 -4.22
N SER A 273 -11.32 -12.48 -5.18
CA SER A 273 -11.72 -12.56 -6.58
C SER A 273 -11.53 -13.97 -7.16
N MET A 274 -10.36 -14.58 -6.93
CA MET A 274 -10.06 -15.92 -7.41
C MET A 274 -10.91 -16.99 -6.73
N MET A 275 -11.10 -16.91 -5.41
CA MET A 275 -11.95 -17.83 -4.66
C MET A 275 -13.40 -17.78 -5.15
N ILE A 276 -13.93 -16.59 -5.48
CA ILE A 276 -15.28 -16.45 -6.07
C ILE A 276 -15.36 -17.11 -7.44
N MET A 277 -14.43 -16.80 -8.36
CA MET A 277 -14.44 -17.38 -9.71
C MET A 277 -14.32 -18.90 -9.69
N LEU A 278 -13.44 -19.43 -8.84
CA LEU A 278 -13.26 -20.87 -8.65
C LEU A 278 -14.51 -21.49 -8.03
N TYR A 279 -15.03 -20.94 -6.94
CA TYR A 279 -16.25 -21.44 -6.32
C TYR A 279 -17.43 -21.46 -7.30
N ASN A 280 -17.63 -20.39 -8.07
CA ASN A 280 -18.70 -20.29 -9.07
C ASN A 280 -18.56 -21.30 -10.21
N SER A 281 -17.37 -21.87 -10.44
CA SER A 281 -17.17 -22.97 -11.39
C SER A 281 -17.56 -24.35 -10.86
N ALA A 282 -17.65 -24.50 -9.55
CA ALA A 282 -18.00 -25.76 -8.89
C ALA A 282 -19.44 -25.75 -8.32
N CYS A 283 -20.06 -24.59 -8.14
CA CYS A 283 -21.42 -24.47 -7.62
C CYS A 283 -22.47 -24.41 -8.74
N GLY A 284 -23.72 -24.77 -8.40
CA GLY A 284 -24.86 -24.52 -9.29
C GLY A 284 -25.16 -23.03 -9.43
N ASP A 285 -25.83 -22.64 -10.52
CA ASP A 285 -26.09 -21.23 -10.87
C ASP A 285 -26.78 -20.43 -9.77
N ASN A 286 -27.72 -21.06 -9.06
CA ASN A 286 -28.46 -20.44 -7.95
C ASN A 286 -27.60 -20.15 -6.71
N ASN A 287 -26.41 -20.76 -6.62
CA ASN A 287 -25.49 -20.62 -5.50
C ASN A 287 -24.31 -19.70 -5.83
N ARG A 288 -24.27 -19.12 -7.03
CA ARG A 288 -23.16 -18.25 -7.45
C ARG A 288 -23.06 -17.02 -6.58
N VAL A 289 -21.83 -16.60 -6.35
CA VAL A 289 -21.46 -15.41 -5.58
C VAL A 289 -21.10 -14.29 -6.53
N LYS A 290 -21.42 -13.05 -6.17
CA LYS A 290 -21.01 -11.85 -6.91
C LYS A 290 -19.92 -11.08 -6.17
N LEU A 291 -18.97 -10.50 -6.90
CA LEU A 291 -18.04 -9.51 -6.36
C LEU A 291 -18.36 -8.13 -6.94
N ILE A 292 -18.76 -7.21 -6.07
CA ILE A 292 -19.05 -5.82 -6.44
C ILE A 292 -17.78 -5.10 -6.91
N ASN A 293 -16.60 -5.46 -6.38
CA ASN A 293 -15.30 -4.97 -6.86
C ASN A 293 -14.93 -5.67 -8.18
N GLN A 294 -15.42 -5.14 -9.29
CA GLN A 294 -15.18 -5.70 -10.64
C GLN A 294 -13.72 -5.55 -11.12
N GLU A 295 -12.97 -4.60 -10.57
CA GLU A 295 -11.57 -4.35 -10.93
C GLU A 295 -10.72 -4.11 -9.68
N ILE A 296 -9.55 -4.75 -9.63
CA ILE A 296 -8.52 -4.57 -8.60
C ILE A 296 -7.35 -3.87 -9.26
N THR A 297 -7.04 -2.64 -8.83
CA THR A 297 -5.86 -1.89 -9.32
C THR A 297 -4.73 -1.97 -8.31
N PHE A 298 -3.53 -2.36 -8.76
CA PHE A 298 -2.32 -2.35 -7.94
C PHE A 298 -1.72 -0.94 -7.95
N ARG A 299 -1.41 -0.39 -6.77
CA ARG A 299 -1.04 1.03 -6.63
C ARG A 299 0.38 1.42 -7.06
N ASN A 300 1.33 0.49 -7.19
CA ASN A 300 2.71 0.81 -7.54
C ASN A 300 3.22 -0.01 -8.73
N ASN A 301 4.04 0.63 -9.57
CA ASN A 301 4.81 -0.04 -10.63
C ASN A 301 5.99 -0.86 -10.05
N ASP A 302 6.25 -0.79 -8.75
CA ASP A 302 7.51 -1.20 -8.12
C ASP A 302 7.41 -2.53 -7.35
N GLY A 303 6.34 -3.29 -7.55
CA GLY A 303 6.17 -4.64 -6.99
C GLY A 303 4.91 -4.82 -6.16
N CYS A 304 4.55 -6.08 -5.97
CA CYS A 304 3.47 -6.46 -5.07
C CYS A 304 3.79 -6.02 -3.63
N GLN A 305 2.74 -5.98 -2.80
CA GLN A 305 2.87 -5.89 -1.34
C GLN A 305 4.00 -6.78 -0.81
N LYS A 306 4.65 -6.41 0.30
CA LYS A 306 5.59 -7.28 0.99
C LYS A 306 4.95 -8.66 1.24
N ASP A 307 5.69 -9.71 0.92
CA ASP A 307 5.29 -11.12 1.07
C ASP A 307 3.94 -11.46 0.39
N PHE A 308 3.58 -10.74 -0.69
CA PHE A 308 2.28 -10.86 -1.34
C PHE A 308 1.88 -12.31 -1.66
N PHE A 309 2.79 -13.08 -2.28
CA PHE A 309 2.50 -14.45 -2.70
C PHE A 309 2.40 -15.41 -1.51
N GLU A 310 3.22 -15.22 -0.47
CA GLU A 310 3.13 -16.01 0.76
C GLU A 310 1.80 -15.75 1.47
N LYS A 311 1.41 -14.48 1.62
CA LYS A 311 0.13 -14.11 2.21
C LYS A 311 -1.04 -14.61 1.37
N LEU A 312 -0.98 -14.48 0.05
CA LEU A 312 -2.00 -15.00 -0.87
C LEU A 312 -2.17 -16.52 -0.70
N ARG A 313 -1.06 -17.26 -0.68
CA ARG A 313 -1.06 -18.71 -0.43
C ARG A 313 -1.72 -19.04 0.90
N ARG A 314 -1.36 -18.33 1.96
CA ARG A 314 -1.94 -18.52 3.29
C ARG A 314 -3.46 -18.29 3.29
N VAL A 315 -3.97 -17.29 2.56
CA VAL A 315 -5.42 -17.07 2.40
C VAL A 315 -6.09 -18.26 1.71
N PHE A 316 -5.51 -18.80 0.65
CA PHE A 316 -6.07 -19.97 -0.01
C PHE A 316 -6.09 -21.20 0.91
N GLU A 317 -4.98 -21.47 1.60
CA GLU A 317 -4.84 -22.62 2.51
C GLU A 317 -5.84 -22.59 3.67
N ILE A 318 -6.01 -21.44 4.34
CA ILE A 318 -6.98 -21.32 5.46
C ILE A 318 -8.44 -21.45 5.02
N ASN A 319 -8.72 -21.24 3.73
CA ASN A 319 -10.04 -21.41 3.13
C ASN A 319 -10.19 -22.76 2.41
N GLY A 320 -9.17 -23.63 2.42
CA GLY A 320 -9.23 -24.97 1.86
C GLY A 320 -9.03 -25.06 0.34
N PHE A 321 -8.63 -23.97 -0.33
CA PHE A 321 -8.24 -24.02 -1.74
C PHE A 321 -6.81 -24.55 -1.84
N ARG A 322 -6.60 -25.54 -2.71
CA ARG A 322 -5.27 -26.13 -2.93
C ARG A 322 -4.93 -26.13 -4.41
N PHE A 323 -3.65 -25.88 -4.68
CA PHE A 323 -3.10 -25.80 -6.03
C PHE A 323 -1.86 -26.67 -6.09
N LYS A 324 -1.75 -27.49 -7.14
CA LYS A 324 -0.62 -28.41 -7.31
C LYS A 324 -0.25 -28.52 -8.78
N VAL A 325 1.04 -28.42 -9.08
CA VAL A 325 1.54 -28.79 -10.41
C VAL A 325 1.63 -30.31 -10.51
N THR A 326 1.02 -30.86 -11.55
CA THR A 326 0.92 -32.33 -11.73
C THR A 326 2.20 -32.95 -12.28
N GLY A 327 3.05 -32.15 -12.95
CA GLY A 327 4.22 -32.61 -13.70
C GLY A 327 3.90 -33.07 -15.13
N GLU A 328 2.62 -33.09 -15.53
CA GLU A 328 2.24 -33.33 -16.92
C GLU A 328 2.72 -32.17 -17.80
N LYS A 329 3.46 -32.51 -18.86
CA LYS A 329 4.06 -31.54 -19.76
C LYS A 329 3.09 -31.10 -20.86
N LYS A 330 2.99 -29.79 -21.06
CA LYS A 330 2.27 -29.15 -22.18
C LYS A 330 3.23 -28.43 -23.11
N SER A 331 2.80 -28.24 -24.36
CA SER A 331 3.59 -27.46 -25.31
C SER A 331 3.49 -25.97 -24.99
N THR A 332 4.64 -25.30 -25.01
CA THR A 332 4.73 -23.84 -24.86
C THR A 332 4.98 -23.11 -26.17
N THR A 333 5.02 -23.86 -27.28
CA THR A 333 5.27 -23.34 -28.63
C THR A 333 4.07 -23.53 -29.55
N VAL A 334 3.24 -24.53 -29.27
CA VAL A 334 2.02 -24.83 -30.02
C VAL A 334 0.83 -24.32 -29.21
N LEU A 335 0.11 -23.35 -29.78
CA LEU A 335 -1.08 -22.80 -29.16
C LEU A 335 -2.22 -23.86 -29.16
N PRO A 336 -2.86 -24.13 -28.01
CA PRO A 336 -4.01 -25.03 -27.93
C PRO A 336 -5.16 -24.61 -28.86
N LYS A 337 -5.91 -25.59 -29.38
CA LYS A 337 -7.05 -25.36 -30.31
C LYS A 337 -8.15 -24.47 -29.72
N SER A 338 -8.35 -24.56 -28.42
CA SER A 338 -9.32 -23.75 -27.66
C SER A 338 -8.95 -22.26 -27.61
N LEU A 339 -7.66 -21.95 -27.72
CA LEU A 339 -7.12 -20.60 -27.73
C LEU A 339 -6.95 -20.08 -29.17
N LEU A 340 -6.62 -20.96 -30.11
CA LEU A 340 -6.42 -20.60 -31.51
C LEU A 340 -7.59 -19.76 -32.07
N PRO A 341 -7.34 -18.50 -32.48
CA PRO A 341 -8.37 -17.68 -33.11
C PRO A 341 -8.69 -18.29 -34.48
N THR A 342 -9.86 -18.92 -34.60
CA THR A 342 -10.35 -19.50 -35.86
C THR A 342 -10.59 -18.43 -36.92
N ILE A 343 -10.90 -17.20 -36.49
CA ILE A 343 -11.01 -16.01 -37.32
C ILE A 343 -10.24 -14.88 -36.63
N SER A 344 -9.45 -14.12 -37.39
CA SER A 344 -8.66 -13.01 -36.88
C SER A 344 -9.12 -11.68 -37.48
N TYR A 345 -9.72 -10.83 -36.66
CA TYR A 345 -10.09 -9.45 -36.94
C TYR A 345 -9.01 -8.51 -36.37
N PRO A 346 -8.14 -7.91 -37.20
CA PRO A 346 -6.95 -7.18 -36.72
C PRO A 346 -7.25 -5.99 -35.79
N ASN A 347 -8.41 -5.36 -35.95
CA ASN A 347 -8.82 -4.14 -35.26
C ASN A 347 -9.93 -4.36 -34.22
N LEU A 348 -10.34 -5.61 -33.99
CA LEU A 348 -11.33 -5.92 -32.95
C LEU A 348 -10.65 -6.46 -31.70
N PRO A 349 -11.37 -6.51 -30.57
CA PRO A 349 -10.79 -6.96 -29.32
C PRO A 349 -10.19 -8.36 -29.41
N SER A 350 -9.04 -8.56 -28.78
CA SER A 350 -8.33 -9.84 -28.72
C SER A 350 -7.44 -9.90 -27.49
N SER A 351 -7.17 -11.12 -27.03
CA SER A 351 -6.23 -11.38 -25.93
C SER A 351 -4.87 -11.80 -26.49
N TYR A 352 -3.82 -11.41 -25.80
CA TYR A 352 -2.44 -11.75 -26.14
C TYR A 352 -1.66 -12.13 -24.90
N LEU A 353 -0.72 -13.04 -25.09
CA LEU A 353 0.26 -13.45 -24.10
C LEU A 353 1.65 -13.18 -24.62
N ALA A 354 2.56 -12.94 -23.70
CA ALA A 354 3.97 -12.96 -23.98
C ALA A 354 4.74 -13.59 -22.82
N ARG A 355 5.83 -14.24 -23.18
CA ARG A 355 6.74 -14.89 -22.25
C ARG A 355 8.16 -14.60 -22.70
N ASP A 356 8.95 -14.01 -21.81
CA ASP A 356 10.39 -13.92 -22.01
C ASP A 356 11.08 -15.10 -21.31
N THR A 357 11.74 -15.92 -22.11
CA THR A 357 12.41 -17.12 -21.64
C THR A 357 13.78 -16.87 -21.02
N ASN A 358 14.30 -15.65 -21.12
CA ASN A 358 15.60 -15.22 -20.60
C ASN A 358 15.46 -14.39 -19.31
N THR A 359 14.32 -13.74 -19.10
CA THR A 359 14.06 -12.93 -17.89
C THR A 359 13.03 -13.55 -16.96
N GLY A 360 12.18 -14.46 -17.46
CA GLY A 360 11.04 -15.00 -16.70
C GLY A 360 9.84 -14.04 -16.66
N GLU A 361 9.87 -12.93 -17.40
CA GLU A 361 8.77 -11.98 -17.48
C GLU A 361 7.56 -12.57 -18.20
N MET A 362 6.41 -12.46 -17.54
CA MET A 362 5.13 -12.96 -18.01
C MET A 362 4.19 -11.81 -18.28
N TYR A 363 3.52 -11.90 -19.42
CA TYR A 363 2.61 -10.87 -19.85
C TYR A 363 1.29 -11.44 -20.36
N SER A 364 0.19 -10.86 -19.88
CA SER A 364 -1.16 -11.14 -20.36
C SER A 364 -1.92 -9.83 -20.50
N GLY A 365 -2.50 -9.62 -21.67
CA GLY A 365 -3.10 -8.36 -22.06
C GLY A 365 -4.31 -8.48 -22.98
N VAL A 366 -5.18 -7.47 -22.93
CA VAL A 366 -6.25 -7.27 -23.91
C VAL A 366 -5.93 -6.10 -24.85
N LYS A 367 -6.11 -6.32 -26.15
CA LYS A 367 -6.11 -5.26 -27.16
C LYS A 367 -7.57 -4.98 -27.46
N TRP A 368 -7.98 -3.73 -27.34
CA TRP A 368 -9.35 -3.27 -27.63
C TRP A 368 -9.38 -1.99 -28.48
N SER A 369 -8.22 -1.36 -28.67
CA SER A 369 -8.07 -0.23 -29.59
C SER A 369 -8.22 -0.70 -31.02
N MET A 370 -9.08 0.01 -31.77
CA MET A 370 -9.31 -0.27 -33.18
C MET A 370 -8.23 0.31 -34.10
N VAL A 371 -7.34 1.16 -33.57
CA VAL A 371 -6.26 1.74 -34.37
C VAL A 371 -5.27 0.67 -34.83
N LYS A 372 -5.10 0.53 -36.15
CA LYS A 372 -4.09 -0.34 -36.76
C LYS A 372 -2.68 0.04 -36.28
N ARG A 373 -1.95 -0.91 -35.71
CA ARG A 373 -0.57 -0.74 -35.25
C ARG A 373 0.29 -1.92 -35.68
N THR A 374 1.60 -1.70 -35.73
CA THR A 374 2.60 -2.76 -35.89
C THR A 374 2.66 -3.60 -34.60
N GLY A 375 2.41 -4.90 -34.72
CA GLY A 375 2.38 -5.87 -33.62
C GLY A 375 0.99 -6.19 -33.08
N ASP A 376 0.88 -7.30 -32.34
CA ASP A 376 -0.38 -7.81 -31.77
C ASP A 376 -0.76 -7.19 -30.42
N GLY A 377 0.15 -6.46 -29.76
CA GLY A 377 -0.07 -5.89 -28.43
C GLY A 377 -0.85 -4.55 -28.40
N SER A 378 -1.25 -4.14 -27.18
CA SER A 378 -1.92 -2.86 -26.94
C SER A 378 -0.95 -1.69 -26.99
N GLY A 379 -1.31 -0.68 -27.77
CA GLY A 379 -0.53 0.54 -27.94
C GLY A 379 -0.48 1.48 -26.73
N GLY A 380 -1.38 1.30 -25.75
CA GLY A 380 -1.35 2.05 -24.49
C GLY A 380 -0.21 1.60 -23.58
N HIS A 381 0.15 0.32 -23.63
CA HIS A 381 1.24 -0.27 -22.85
C HIS A 381 2.62 0.19 -23.34
N SER A 382 2.75 0.49 -24.64
CA SER A 382 4.00 0.98 -25.22
C SER A 382 4.26 2.48 -25.02
N ARG A 383 3.26 3.29 -24.66
CA ARG A 383 3.36 4.77 -24.71
C ARG A 383 2.98 5.49 -23.43
N ALA A 384 1.92 5.05 -22.75
CA ALA A 384 1.29 5.84 -21.68
C ALA A 384 1.62 5.34 -20.27
N LYS A 385 2.25 4.17 -20.17
CA LYS A 385 2.62 3.55 -18.91
C LYS A 385 4.07 3.11 -19.04
N LYS A 386 4.98 3.65 -18.22
CA LYS A 386 6.21 2.93 -17.87
C LYS A 386 5.81 1.70 -17.04
N THR A 387 5.13 0.76 -17.68
CA THR A 387 5.00 -0.62 -17.21
C THR A 387 6.35 -1.30 -17.42
N GLY A 388 6.63 -2.43 -16.77
CA GLY A 388 7.78 -3.30 -17.10
C GLY A 388 7.76 -3.87 -18.55
N LEU A 389 7.01 -3.25 -19.46
CA LEU A 389 6.82 -3.63 -20.87
C LEU A 389 7.40 -2.59 -21.83
N SER A 390 7.93 -1.47 -21.34
CA SER A 390 8.67 -0.52 -22.20
C SER A 390 9.83 -1.23 -22.90
N ASP A 391 10.45 -2.17 -22.19
CA ASP A 391 11.70 -2.82 -22.57
C ASP A 391 11.50 -4.30 -23.00
N PHE A 392 10.27 -4.81 -22.91
CA PHE A 392 9.93 -6.18 -23.32
C PHE A 392 9.94 -6.34 -24.85
N ASP A 393 10.55 -7.41 -25.37
CA ASP A 393 10.58 -7.67 -26.82
C ASP A 393 9.17 -7.96 -27.36
N LYS A 394 8.69 -7.03 -28.20
CA LYS A 394 7.36 -7.10 -28.81
C LYS A 394 7.21 -8.26 -29.78
N SER A 395 8.31 -8.84 -30.27
CA SER A 395 8.27 -10.02 -31.15
C SER A 395 7.69 -11.26 -30.45
N HIS A 396 7.83 -11.31 -29.12
CA HIS A 396 7.32 -12.38 -28.25
C HIS A 396 5.83 -12.23 -27.93
N ILE A 397 5.23 -11.07 -28.20
CA ILE A 397 3.81 -10.84 -27.99
C ILE A 397 3.02 -11.57 -29.09
N LYS A 398 2.26 -12.58 -28.70
CA LYS A 398 1.40 -13.35 -29.62
C LYS A 398 -0.06 -13.13 -29.27
N ARG A 399 -0.88 -12.86 -30.28
CA ARG A 399 -2.33 -12.99 -30.13
C ARG A 399 -2.67 -14.45 -29.87
N ILE A 400 -3.36 -14.70 -28.76
CA ILE A 400 -3.69 -16.06 -28.33
C ILE A 400 -5.17 -16.34 -28.31
N TYR A 401 -6.05 -15.34 -28.49
CA TYR A 401 -7.50 -15.56 -28.50
C TYR A 401 -8.24 -14.36 -29.12
N GLN A 402 -9.30 -14.65 -29.87
CA GLN A 402 -10.29 -13.66 -30.30
C GLN A 402 -11.64 -14.33 -30.46
N PHE A 403 -12.69 -13.72 -29.91
CA PHE A 403 -14.06 -14.23 -30.07
C PHE A 403 -14.55 -13.99 -31.51
N ALA A 404 -14.96 -15.07 -32.17
CA ALA A 404 -15.47 -15.05 -33.53
C ALA A 404 -16.95 -14.66 -33.55
N HIS A 405 -17.25 -13.37 -33.35
CA HIS A 405 -18.63 -12.90 -33.36
C HIS A 405 -19.25 -12.96 -34.77
N PRO A 406 -20.44 -13.57 -34.96
CA PRO A 406 -21.07 -13.73 -36.28
C PRO A 406 -21.28 -12.41 -37.03
N GLN A 407 -21.51 -11.32 -36.29
CA GLN A 407 -21.74 -9.98 -36.83
C GLN A 407 -20.51 -9.07 -36.79
N ALA A 408 -19.31 -9.60 -36.56
CA ALA A 408 -18.09 -8.79 -36.53
C ALA A 408 -17.87 -7.99 -37.83
N GLY A 409 -18.35 -8.50 -38.97
CA GLY A 409 -18.31 -7.81 -40.27
C GLY A 409 -19.22 -6.58 -40.39
N VAL A 410 -20.12 -6.36 -39.42
CA VAL A 410 -20.99 -5.17 -39.37
C VAL A 410 -20.24 -3.93 -38.88
N ILE A 411 -19.12 -4.11 -38.17
CA ILE A 411 -18.30 -3.00 -37.66
C ILE A 411 -17.55 -2.37 -38.83
N ASN A 412 -18.05 -1.23 -39.32
CA ASN A 412 -17.56 -0.56 -40.52
C ASN A 412 -16.45 0.47 -40.19
N ASP A 413 -16.57 1.20 -39.07
CA ASP A 413 -15.52 2.11 -38.60
C ASP A 413 -14.53 1.39 -37.68
N ASN A 414 -13.42 0.96 -38.26
CA ASN A 414 -12.35 0.29 -37.53
C ASN A 414 -11.27 1.25 -37.01
N ARG A 415 -11.56 2.54 -36.81
CA ARG A 415 -10.55 3.54 -36.40
C ARG A 415 -10.78 4.12 -35.02
N SER A 416 -12.01 4.17 -34.50
CA SER A 416 -12.28 4.70 -33.15
C SER A 416 -13.57 4.19 -32.51
N TYR A 417 -13.52 3.75 -31.24
CA TYR A 417 -14.70 3.26 -30.50
C TYR A 417 -15.77 4.33 -30.33
N THR A 418 -15.36 5.60 -30.23
CA THR A 418 -16.28 6.74 -30.09
C THR A 418 -17.14 6.98 -31.32
N ARG A 419 -16.71 6.49 -32.50
CA ARG A 419 -17.41 6.66 -33.77
C ARG A 419 -18.37 5.52 -34.11
N LEU A 420 -18.29 4.43 -33.36
CA LEU A 420 -19.20 3.29 -33.52
C LEU A 420 -20.64 3.71 -33.20
N THR A 421 -21.57 3.17 -33.97
CA THR A 421 -23.01 3.21 -33.64
C THR A 421 -23.29 2.45 -32.35
N LYS A 422 -24.52 2.53 -31.84
CA LYS A 422 -24.89 1.81 -30.62
C LYS A 422 -24.80 0.29 -30.84
N GLU A 423 -25.24 -0.18 -31.99
CA GLU A 423 -25.24 -1.58 -32.40
C GLU A 423 -23.81 -2.10 -32.57
N GLU A 424 -22.92 -1.32 -33.22
CA GLU A 424 -21.51 -1.68 -33.36
C GLU A 424 -20.78 -1.73 -32.01
N LYS A 425 -21.13 -0.85 -31.06
CA LYS A 425 -20.58 -0.88 -29.69
C LYS A 425 -20.97 -2.15 -28.95
N ILE A 426 -22.23 -2.58 -29.07
CA ILE A 426 -22.70 -3.83 -28.47
C ILE A 426 -21.86 -5.00 -28.99
N ILE A 427 -21.71 -5.13 -30.30
CA ILE A 427 -20.89 -6.19 -30.92
C ILE A 427 -19.43 -6.10 -30.46
N HIS A 428 -18.86 -4.89 -30.39
CA HIS A 428 -17.48 -4.69 -29.92
C HIS A 428 -17.32 -5.15 -28.47
N ASP A 429 -18.25 -4.78 -27.59
CA ASP A 429 -18.22 -5.17 -26.17
C ASP A 429 -18.46 -6.67 -25.97
N GLU A 430 -19.32 -7.31 -26.79
CA GLU A 430 -19.52 -8.77 -26.83
C GLU A 430 -18.26 -9.53 -27.27
N ILE A 431 -17.38 -8.95 -28.09
CA ILE A 431 -16.07 -9.52 -28.44
C ILE A 431 -15.04 -9.24 -27.34
N LYS A 432 -15.11 -8.06 -26.73
CA LYS A 432 -14.17 -7.59 -25.71
C LYS A 432 -14.24 -8.43 -24.44
N GLU A 433 -15.44 -8.72 -23.95
CA GLU A 433 -15.62 -9.41 -22.68
C GLU A 433 -14.94 -10.81 -22.67
N PRO A 434 -15.16 -11.70 -23.65
CA PRO A 434 -14.42 -12.96 -23.74
C PRO A 434 -12.90 -12.77 -23.80
N ALA A 435 -12.41 -11.77 -24.52
CA ALA A 435 -10.97 -11.48 -24.58
C ALA A 435 -10.40 -11.06 -23.21
N GLN A 436 -11.14 -10.28 -22.43
CA GLN A 436 -10.76 -9.88 -21.06
C GLN A 436 -10.79 -11.06 -20.08
N ARG A 437 -11.70 -12.02 -20.28
CA ARG A 437 -11.71 -13.26 -19.49
C ARG A 437 -10.42 -14.06 -19.71
N ILE A 438 -9.97 -14.20 -20.95
CA ILE A 438 -8.69 -14.87 -21.25
C ILE A 438 -7.50 -14.11 -20.67
N GLU A 439 -7.49 -12.78 -20.74
CA GLU A 439 -6.46 -11.96 -20.08
C GLU A 439 -6.40 -12.27 -18.58
N THR A 440 -7.56 -12.33 -17.92
CA THR A 440 -7.70 -12.63 -16.50
C THR A 440 -7.25 -14.05 -16.15
N LEU A 441 -7.53 -15.05 -17.00
CA LEU A 441 -6.98 -16.39 -16.83
C LEU A 441 -5.44 -16.38 -16.92
N GLY A 442 -4.86 -15.59 -17.82
CA GLY A 442 -3.41 -15.40 -17.90
C GLY A 442 -2.82 -14.73 -16.65
N HIS A 443 -3.56 -13.78 -16.06
CA HIS A 443 -3.18 -13.17 -14.77
C HIS A 443 -3.23 -14.19 -13.63
N MET A 444 -4.32 -14.95 -13.52
CA MET A 444 -4.46 -16.02 -12.54
C MET A 444 -3.36 -17.06 -12.68
N ALA A 445 -3.07 -17.50 -13.91
CA ALA A 445 -2.03 -18.49 -14.19
C ALA A 445 -0.67 -17.99 -13.71
N SER A 446 -0.34 -16.73 -13.96
CA SER A 446 0.93 -16.14 -13.54
C SER A 446 1.04 -15.94 -12.04
N ILE A 447 -0.04 -15.54 -11.38
CA ILE A 447 -0.10 -15.44 -9.92
C ILE A 447 0.11 -16.80 -9.28
N LEU A 448 -0.58 -17.83 -9.76
CA LEU A 448 -0.49 -19.20 -9.22
C LEU A 448 0.88 -19.82 -9.50
N ALA A 449 1.43 -19.65 -10.69
CA ALA A 449 2.75 -20.16 -11.03
C ALA A 449 3.84 -19.54 -10.15
N HIS A 450 3.80 -18.22 -9.94
CA HIS A 450 4.74 -17.55 -9.02
C HIS A 450 4.54 -18.02 -7.58
N MET A 451 3.28 -18.10 -7.10
CA MET A 451 2.96 -18.58 -5.75
C MET A 451 3.46 -20.01 -5.48
N LEU A 452 3.50 -20.85 -6.52
CA LEU A 452 3.98 -22.23 -6.46
C LEU A 452 5.49 -22.37 -6.71
N GLY A 453 6.21 -21.26 -6.91
CA GLY A 453 7.66 -21.26 -7.14
C GLY A 453 8.06 -21.84 -8.50
N LEU A 454 7.20 -21.75 -9.50
CA LEU A 454 7.54 -22.18 -10.86
C LEU A 454 8.58 -21.25 -11.45
N LYS A 455 9.44 -21.81 -12.29
CA LYS A 455 10.50 -21.10 -12.98
C LYS A 455 10.40 -21.30 -14.47
N VAL A 456 10.79 -20.29 -15.23
CA VAL A 456 10.93 -20.39 -16.69
C VAL A 456 12.41 -20.34 -17.03
N ASN A 457 12.93 -21.44 -17.56
CA ASN A 457 14.36 -21.63 -17.81
C ASN A 457 15.26 -21.29 -16.60
N GLY A 458 14.79 -21.61 -15.40
CA GLY A 458 15.53 -21.33 -14.16
C GLY A 458 15.35 -19.90 -13.61
N HIS A 459 14.68 -19.02 -14.33
CA HIS A 459 14.33 -17.67 -13.87
C HIS A 459 13.03 -17.66 -13.07
N GLU A 460 12.99 -16.86 -12.02
CA GLU A 460 11.75 -16.58 -11.29
C GLU A 460 10.73 -15.91 -12.21
N ILE A 461 9.45 -16.20 -11.98
CA ILE A 461 8.38 -15.57 -12.75
C ILE A 461 8.26 -14.10 -12.36
N ILE A 462 8.30 -13.20 -13.32
CA ILE A 462 8.06 -11.77 -13.08
C ILE A 462 6.70 -11.41 -13.68
N PHE A 463 5.69 -11.28 -12.81
CA PHE A 463 4.32 -10.98 -13.25
C PHE A 463 4.03 -9.48 -13.25
N LEU A 464 3.82 -8.92 -14.45
CA LEU A 464 3.64 -7.49 -14.66
C LEU A 464 2.17 -7.12 -14.86
N CYS A 465 1.41 -7.08 -13.78
CA CYS A 465 0.00 -6.70 -13.83
C CYS A 465 -0.31 -5.48 -12.94
N GLN A 466 -0.93 -4.47 -13.55
CA GLN A 466 -1.41 -3.28 -12.84
C GLN A 466 -2.90 -3.36 -12.49
N LYS A 467 -3.64 -4.25 -13.15
CA LYS A 467 -5.09 -4.37 -13.03
C LYS A 467 -5.54 -5.82 -13.18
N PHE A 468 -6.23 -6.33 -12.19
CA PHE A 468 -6.85 -7.65 -12.20
C PHE A 468 -8.37 -7.49 -12.29
N THR A 469 -8.98 -8.03 -13.35
CA THR A 469 -10.44 -7.96 -13.56
C THR A 469 -11.13 -9.16 -12.93
N HIS A 470 -12.32 -8.95 -12.37
CA HIS A 470 -13.17 -10.01 -11.83
C HIS A 470 -14.36 -10.28 -12.77
N PHE A 471 -14.78 -11.54 -12.82
CA PHE A 471 -16.02 -11.97 -13.46
C PHE A 471 -16.83 -12.81 -12.48
N ASP A 472 -18.13 -12.49 -12.34
CA ASP A 472 -19.04 -13.25 -11.48
C ASP A 472 -19.35 -14.65 -12.07
N GLU A 473 -19.04 -14.87 -13.35
CA GLU A 473 -19.29 -16.15 -14.01
C GLU A 473 -18.25 -17.21 -13.67
N SER A 474 -18.59 -18.47 -14.00
CA SER A 474 -17.73 -19.61 -13.73
C SER A 474 -16.39 -19.51 -14.47
N PHE A 475 -15.34 -19.85 -13.73
CA PHE A 475 -14.03 -20.19 -14.27
C PHE A 475 -14.13 -21.38 -15.25
N SER A 476 -13.56 -21.26 -16.45
CA SER A 476 -13.44 -22.37 -17.40
C SER A 476 -12.12 -23.12 -17.17
N LYS A 477 -12.22 -24.31 -16.55
CA LYS A 477 -11.04 -25.13 -16.24
C LYS A 477 -10.25 -25.50 -17.49
N SER A 478 -10.91 -25.90 -18.57
CA SER A 478 -10.21 -26.28 -19.80
C SER A 478 -9.43 -25.12 -20.41
N MET A 479 -10.07 -23.94 -20.52
CA MET A 479 -9.39 -22.74 -21.02
C MET A 479 -8.23 -22.32 -20.13
N PHE A 480 -8.38 -22.44 -18.82
CA PHE A 480 -7.32 -22.14 -17.88
C PHE A 480 -6.15 -23.13 -17.98
N ASP A 481 -6.43 -24.44 -18.05
CA ASP A 481 -5.41 -25.48 -18.22
C ASP A 481 -4.61 -25.22 -19.52
N ASP A 482 -5.29 -24.80 -20.59
CA ASP A 482 -4.67 -24.45 -21.87
C ASP A 482 -3.79 -23.18 -21.77
N VAL A 483 -4.26 -22.13 -21.08
CA VAL A 483 -3.49 -20.91 -20.84
C VAL A 483 -2.26 -21.20 -19.97
N PHE A 484 -2.45 -21.93 -18.86
CA PHE A 484 -1.39 -22.30 -17.93
C PHE A 484 -0.34 -23.19 -18.61
N GLY A 485 -0.80 -24.21 -19.34
CA GLY A 485 0.06 -25.11 -20.10
C GLY A 485 0.84 -24.41 -21.19
N TYR A 486 0.23 -23.47 -21.92
CA TYR A 486 0.93 -22.70 -22.94
C TYR A 486 2.01 -21.78 -22.36
N LEU A 487 1.76 -21.16 -21.19
CA LEU A 487 2.73 -20.27 -20.54
C LEU A 487 3.88 -21.04 -19.88
N TYR A 488 3.57 -22.11 -19.14
CA TYR A 488 4.52 -22.74 -18.21
C TYR A 488 4.94 -24.15 -18.61
N GLY A 489 4.27 -24.76 -19.58
CA GLY A 489 4.57 -26.13 -20.03
C GLY A 489 4.14 -27.20 -19.04
N GLU A 490 3.24 -26.85 -18.12
CA GLU A 490 2.81 -27.67 -16.99
C GLU A 490 1.28 -27.72 -16.92
N VAL A 491 0.73 -28.66 -16.16
CA VAL A 491 -0.70 -28.68 -15.80
C VAL A 491 -0.88 -28.35 -14.32
N LEU A 492 -1.88 -27.52 -14.03
CA LEU A 492 -2.27 -27.17 -12.68
C LEU A 492 -3.53 -27.95 -12.27
N GLU A 493 -3.41 -28.69 -11.18
CA GLU A 493 -4.55 -29.24 -10.44
C GLU A 493 -5.06 -28.18 -9.45
N VAL A 494 -6.38 -27.97 -9.45
CA VAL A 494 -7.06 -27.01 -8.58
C VAL A 494 -8.12 -27.74 -7.78
N GLU A 495 -7.89 -27.85 -6.47
CA GLU A 495 -8.85 -28.41 -5.52
C GLU A 495 -9.69 -27.27 -4.95
N ILE A 496 -10.98 -27.28 -5.27
CA ILE A 496 -11.95 -26.28 -4.83
C ILE A 496 -12.72 -26.88 -3.65
N PRO A 497 -12.69 -26.24 -2.46
CA PRO A 497 -13.38 -26.76 -1.30
C PRO A 497 -14.89 -26.76 -1.51
N THR A 498 -15.58 -27.76 -0.96
CA THR A 498 -17.04 -27.69 -0.83
C THR A 498 -17.37 -26.62 0.19
N VAL A 499 -17.83 -25.45 -0.27
CA VAL A 499 -18.22 -24.37 0.62
C VAL A 499 -19.63 -24.64 1.10
N ILE A 500 -19.76 -25.08 2.35
CA ILE A 500 -21.06 -25.28 2.99
C ILE A 500 -21.57 -23.91 3.48
N PRO A 501 -22.72 -23.43 2.99
CA PRO A 501 -23.28 -22.17 3.46
C PRO A 501 -23.65 -22.26 4.94
N ILE A 502 -23.20 -21.33 5.76
CA ILE A 502 -23.49 -21.22 7.19
C ILE A 502 -24.78 -20.41 7.36
N ASN A 503 -25.69 -20.82 8.25
CA ASN A 503 -26.91 -20.10 8.69
C ASN A 503 -27.56 -19.16 7.65
N ALA A 504 -28.63 -19.61 6.99
CA ALA A 504 -29.33 -18.87 5.94
C ALA A 504 -28.52 -18.67 4.63
N GLY A 505 -27.58 -19.57 4.31
CA GLY A 505 -26.91 -19.57 3.00
C GLY A 505 -25.60 -18.79 2.91
N ASN A 506 -24.95 -18.46 4.03
CA ASN A 506 -23.82 -17.53 4.04
C ASN A 506 -22.46 -18.21 3.88
N ILE A 507 -21.69 -17.74 2.90
CA ILE A 507 -20.27 -18.07 2.75
C ILE A 507 -19.45 -17.04 3.55
N ILE A 508 -18.52 -17.50 4.38
CA ILE A 508 -17.58 -16.62 5.09
C ILE A 508 -16.17 -17.13 4.85
N TRP A 509 -15.41 -16.37 4.05
CA TRP A 509 -13.99 -16.61 3.86
C TRP A 509 -13.15 -15.88 4.90
N LYS A 510 -12.02 -16.48 5.24
CA LYS A 510 -11.03 -15.95 6.17
C LYS A 510 -9.95 -15.19 5.40
N PHE A 511 -9.37 -14.17 6.02
CA PHE A 511 -8.33 -13.32 5.43
C PHE A 511 -7.18 -13.13 6.41
N VAL A 512 -6.01 -12.76 5.89
CA VAL A 512 -4.80 -12.54 6.68
C VAL A 512 -4.37 -11.08 6.59
N LYS A 513 -3.66 -10.58 7.60
CA LYS A 513 -3.04 -9.25 7.55
C LYS A 513 -1.63 -9.38 6.98
#